data_AF-A0AB73AR02-F1
#
_entry.id   AF-A0AB73AR02-F1
#
_cell.length_a   1.000
_cell.length_b   1.000
_cell.length_c   1.000
_cell.angle_alpha   90.00
_cell.angle_beta   90.00
_cell.angle_gamma   90.00
#
_symmetry.space_group_name_H-M   'P 1'
#
loop_
_entity.id
_entity.type
_entity.pdbx_description
1 polymer ?
#
loop_
_entity_poly.entity_id
_entity_poly.type
_entity_poly.pdbx_seq_one_letter_code
_entity_poly.pdbx_strand_id
1 'polypeptide(L)' 'MYLTDLEAIQLQVTKKILDLQERKRKYDLSEIWNVIFYIVNIAYQ' A
#
# COMPACT_ATOMS: atom_id res chain seq x y z
N MET A 1 15.20 -20.89 14.46
CA MET A 1 14.47 -20.16 15.52
C MET A 1 14.95 -18.69 15.61
N TYR A 2 15.14 -18.03 14.47
CA TYR A 2 15.56 -16.61 14.39
C TYR A 2 14.96 -15.98 13.12
N LEU A 3 14.95 -16.75 12.02
CA LEU A 3 14.25 -16.39 10.79
C LEU A 3 12.73 -16.25 11.01
N THR A 4 12.11 -17.21 11.70
CA THR A 4 10.66 -17.24 11.94
C THR A 4 10.20 -16.07 12.81
N ASP A 5 10.99 -15.69 13.80
CA ASP A 5 10.71 -14.52 14.65
C ASP A 5 10.88 -13.21 13.87
N LEU A 6 11.90 -13.11 13.01
CA LEU A 6 12.10 -11.95 12.14
C LEU A 6 10.94 -11.79 11.13
N GLU A 7 10.50 -12.88 10.51
CA GLU A 7 9.34 -12.88 9.60
C GLU A 7 8.06 -12.49 10.34
N ALA A 8 7.85 -13.01 11.55
CA ALA A 8 6.69 -12.66 12.37
C ALA A 8 6.68 -11.17 12.77
N ILE A 9 7.85 -10.62 13.10
CA ILE A 9 8.02 -9.19 13.40
C ILE A 9 7.76 -8.35 12.15
N GLN A 10 8.33 -8.72 11.00
CA GLN A 10 8.11 -8.03 9.72
C GLN A 10 6.65 -8.04 9.31
N LEU A 11 5.96 -9.18 9.49
CA LEU A 11 4.53 -9.30 9.20
C LEU A 11 3.69 -8.42 10.13
N GLN A 12 4.02 -8.36 11.42
CA GLN A 12 3.35 -7.48 12.37
C GLN A 12 3.54 -6.00 12.05
N VAL A 13 4.78 -5.59 11.73
CA VAL A 13 5.10 -4.22 11.37
C VAL A 13 4.38 -3.83 10.07
N THR A 14 4.40 -4.69 9.05
CA THR A 14 3.70 -4.48 7.77
C THR A 14 2.20 -4.31 7.99
N LYS A 15 1.57 -5.17 8.80
CA LYS A 15 0.14 -5.06 9.14
C LYS A 15 -0.19 -3.75 9.86
N LYS A 16 0.65 -3.32 10.81
CA LYS A 16 0.46 -2.03 11.51
C LYS A 16 0.55 -0.85 10.56
N ILE A 17 1.51 -0.87 9.63
CA ILE A 17 1.67 0.20 8.63
C ILE A 17 0.46 0.21 7.69
N LEU A 18 0.00 -0.96 7.23
CA LEU A 18 -1.19 -1.07 6.39
C LEU A 18 -2.46 -0.59 7.10
N ASP A 19 -2.72 -0.98 8.35
CA ASP A 19 -3.89 -0.53 9.13
C ASP A 19 -3.85 0.99 9.35
N LEU A 20 -2.67 1.54 9.67
CA LEU A 20 -2.47 2.98 9.78
C LEU A 20 -2.69 3.71 8.44
N GLN A 21 -2.29 3.11 7.32
CA GLN A 21 -2.52 3.65 5.98
C GLN A 21 -3.99 3.56 5.56
N GLU A 22 -4.70 2.51 5.95
CA GLU A 22 -6.13 2.33 5.68
C GLU A 22 -6.95 3.37 6.46
N ARG A 23 -6.65 3.58 7.74
CA ARG A 23 -7.31 4.62 8.56
C ARG A 23 -6.99 6.05 8.15
N LYS A 24 -5.85 6.28 7.49
CA LYS A 24 -5.44 7.61 6.98
C LYS A 24 -5.80 7.84 5.52
N ARG A 25 -6.31 6.84 4.81
CA ARG A 25 -6.62 6.97 3.39
C ARG A 25 -7.90 7.79 3.21
N LYS A 26 -7.73 8.99 2.68
CA LYS A 26 -8.83 9.83 2.20
C LYS A 26 -9.41 9.32 0.87
N TYR A 27 -8.62 8.56 0.11
CA TYR A 27 -8.94 8.03 -1.21
C TYR A 27 -8.61 6.54 -1.24
N ASP A 28 -9.44 5.76 -1.94
CA ASP A 28 -9.23 4.33 -2.09
C ASP A 28 -7.99 4.04 -2.94
N LEU A 29 -7.34 2.88 -2.73
CA LEU A 29 -6.18 2.50 -3.56
C LEU A 29 -6.55 2.41 -5.05
N SER A 30 -7.78 1.98 -5.34
CA SER A 30 -8.36 1.94 -6.69
C SER A 30 -8.49 3.33 -7.30
N GLU A 31 -8.84 4.32 -6.49
CA GLU A 31 -8.98 5.72 -6.92
C GLU A 31 -7.63 6.32 -7.28
N ILE A 32 -6.60 6.07 -6.46
CA ILE A 32 -5.21 6.46 -6.75
C ILE A 32 -4.72 5.78 -8.03
N TRP A 33 -5.00 4.48 -8.18
CA TRP A 33 -4.62 3.72 -9.38
C TRP A 33 -5.28 4.29 -10.64
N ASN A 34 -6.57 4.64 -10.58
CA ASN A 34 -7.31 5.20 -11.69
C ASN A 34 -6.77 6.58 -12.13
N VAL A 35 -6.39 7.43 -11.17
CA VAL A 35 -5.77 8.74 -11.46
C VAL A 35 -4.42 8.56 -12.15
N ILE A 36 -3.57 7.65 -11.66
CA ILE A 36 -2.28 7.34 -12.30
C ILE A 36 -2.51 6.83 -13.72
N PHE A 37 -3.45 5.89 -13.91
CA PHE A 37 -3.77 5.34 -15.22
C PHE A 37 -4.26 6.42 -16.20
N TYR A 38 -5.12 7.33 -15.74
CA TYR A 38 -5.60 8.45 -16.55
C TYR A 38 -4.47 9.38 -16.98
N ILE A 39 -3.59 9.76 -16.04
CA ILE A 39 -2.42 10.63 -16.33
C ILE A 39 -1.50 9.96 -17.35
N VAL A 40 -1.21 8.67 -17.18
CA VAL A 40 -0.36 7.90 -18.09
C VAL A 40 -1.01 7.84 -19.48
N ASN A 41 -2.30 7.51 -19.59
CA ASN A 41 -2.95 7.46 -20.91
C ASN A 41 -2.93 8.80 -21.64
N ILE A 42 -3.12 9.91 -20.93
CA ILE A 42 -3.02 11.25 -21.53
C ILE A 42 -1.60 11.59 -21.94
N ALA A 43 -0.60 11.22 -21.13
CA ALA A 43 0.80 11.52 -21.41
C ALA A 43 1.38 10.71 -22.59
N TYR A 44 0.76 9.58 -22.93
CA TYR A 44 1.15 8.72 -24.05
C TYR A 44 0.30 8.93 -25.32
N GLN A 45 -0.60 9.92 -25.32
CA GLN A 45 -1.37 10.37 -26.49
C GLN A 45 -0.70 11.57 -27.17
#